data_AF-A0A8J5QEQ1-F1
#
_entry.id   AF-A0A8J5QEQ1-F1
#
_cell.length_a   1.000
_cell.length_b   1.000
_cell.length_c   1.000
_cell.angle_alpha   90.00
_cell.angle_beta   90.00
_cell.angle_gamma   90.00
#
_symmetry.space_group_name_H-M   'P 1'
#
loop_
_entity.id
_entity.type
_entity.pdbx_description
1 polymer ?
#
loop_
_entity_poly.entity_id
_entity_poly.type
_entity_poly.pdbx_seq_one_letter_code
_entity_poly.pdbx_strand_id
1 'polypeptide(L)'
;MLAQLSFPVLSLPRFCSIFKKQPSLPMFLQQSNNMTQREKFNELNELEADRIHDGLENPQDSDWSLTEAMKRINRNRNRYSNVFPWDQTRVKLPVKDTEIHSDYINASRVRLGLHVDDKEIEEQIDDNSIQYIACQGPLPNTTNHFWSMCFNLSVDVLLLQQH
;
A
#
# COMPACT_ATOMS: atom_id res chain seq x y z
N MET A 1 -11.37 -47.66 -42.38
CA MET A 1 -12.39 -47.52 -41.32
C MET A 1 -11.89 -46.44 -40.37
N LEU A 2 -12.27 -45.18 -40.59
CA LEU A 2 -11.96 -44.06 -39.69
C LEU A 2 -13.31 -43.41 -39.34
N ALA A 3 -13.70 -43.56 -38.08
CA ALA A 3 -14.92 -43.00 -37.53
C ALA A 3 -14.76 -41.48 -37.39
N GLN A 4 -15.64 -40.71 -38.05
CA GLN A 4 -15.80 -39.28 -37.78
C GLN A 4 -16.57 -39.14 -36.45
N LEU A 5 -15.89 -38.65 -35.41
CA LEU A 5 -16.53 -38.19 -34.19
C LEU A 5 -16.93 -36.73 -34.38
N SER A 6 -18.23 -36.48 -34.54
CA SER A 6 -18.82 -35.14 -34.51
C SER A 6 -19.02 -34.69 -33.06
N PHE A 7 -18.29 -33.66 -32.63
CA PHE A 7 -18.58 -32.98 -31.36
C PHE A 7 -19.70 -31.93 -31.56
N PRO A 8 -20.68 -31.84 -30.64
CA PRO A 8 -21.70 -30.79 -30.72
C PRO A 8 -21.10 -29.42 -30.37
N VAL A 9 -21.37 -28.43 -31.20
CA VAL A 9 -21.08 -27.02 -30.92
C VAL A 9 -22.05 -26.58 -29.82
N LEU A 10 -21.55 -26.49 -28.58
CA LEU A 10 -22.29 -25.85 -27.49
C LEU A 10 -22.37 -24.35 -27.78
N SER A 11 -23.58 -23.82 -28.01
CA SER A 11 -23.78 -22.38 -28.10
C SER A 11 -23.49 -21.77 -26.73
N LEU A 12 -22.50 -20.88 -26.66
CA LEU A 12 -22.27 -20.02 -25.50
C LEU A 12 -23.56 -19.24 -25.18
N PRO A 13 -24.02 -19.20 -23.92
CA PRO A 13 -25.14 -18.36 -23.55
C PRO A 13 -24.77 -16.90 -23.85
N ARG A 14 -25.67 -16.19 -24.54
CA ARG A 14 -25.55 -14.75 -24.80
C ARG A 14 -25.25 -14.05 -23.47
N PHE A 15 -24.09 -13.41 -23.38
CA PHE A 15 -23.73 -12.55 -22.26
C PHE A 15 -24.86 -11.55 -22.05
N CYS A 16 -25.56 -11.71 -20.92
CA CYS A 16 -26.58 -10.78 -20.49
C CYS A 16 -25.87 -9.48 -20.12
N SER A 17 -26.20 -8.40 -20.83
CA SER A 17 -25.70 -7.04 -20.58
C SER A 17 -26.20 -6.52 -19.23
N ILE A 18 -25.62 -7.00 -18.13
CA ILE A 18 -25.68 -6.33 -16.84
C ILE A 18 -24.72 -5.15 -16.94
N PHE A 19 -25.21 -4.04 -17.51
CA PHE A 19 -24.54 -2.74 -17.44
C PHE A 19 -24.43 -2.34 -15.97
N LYS A 20 -23.33 -2.76 -15.32
CA LYS A 20 -22.84 -2.04 -14.14
C LYS A 20 -22.55 -0.62 -14.61
N LYS A 21 -23.30 0.35 -14.09
CA LYS A 21 -23.05 1.78 -14.28
C LYS A 21 -21.54 1.99 -14.08
N GLN A 22 -20.87 2.58 -15.07
CA GLN A 22 -19.44 2.87 -14.93
C GLN A 22 -19.25 3.71 -13.65
N PRO A 23 -18.32 3.35 -12.76
CA PRO A 23 -18.08 4.14 -11.57
C PRO A 23 -17.70 5.55 -12.00
N SER A 24 -18.28 6.56 -11.34
CA SER A 24 -17.87 7.95 -11.53
C SER A 24 -16.37 8.07 -11.25
N LEU A 25 -15.69 8.96 -11.98
CA LEU A 25 -14.30 9.28 -11.66
C LEU A 25 -14.21 9.63 -10.17
N PRO A 26 -13.29 9.02 -9.41
CA PRO A 26 -13.06 9.41 -8.02
C PRO A 26 -12.83 10.93 -7.91
N MET A 27 -13.30 11.54 -6.83
CA MET A 27 -13.25 13.00 -6.61
C MET A 27 -11.84 13.59 -6.85
N PHE A 28 -10.79 12.86 -6.45
CA PHE A 28 -9.41 13.29 -6.64
C PHE A 28 -8.95 13.33 -8.11
N LEU A 29 -9.60 12.60 -9.02
CA LEU A 29 -9.35 12.67 -10.47
C LEU A 29 -10.22 13.71 -11.18
N GLN A 30 -11.18 14.33 -10.49
CA GLN A 30 -12.08 15.34 -11.06
C GLN A 30 -11.55 16.79 -10.92
N GLN A 31 -10.30 16.98 -10.50
CA GLN A 31 -9.74 18.30 -10.23
C GLN A 31 -9.55 19.09 -11.53
N SER A 32 -10.25 20.22 -11.67
CA SER A 32 -10.35 20.96 -12.93
C SER A 32 -9.22 21.97 -13.19
N ASN A 33 -8.44 22.36 -12.18
CA ASN A 33 -7.50 23.47 -12.27
C ASN A 33 -6.06 23.07 -11.88
N ASN A 34 -5.10 23.33 -12.76
CA ASN A 34 -3.67 23.07 -12.48
C ASN A 34 -3.12 23.93 -11.33
N MET A 35 -3.65 25.13 -11.12
CA MET A 35 -3.23 26.03 -10.04
C MET A 35 -3.57 25.43 -8.66
N THR A 36 -4.74 24.80 -8.53
CA THR A 36 -5.17 24.15 -7.27
C THR A 36 -4.40 22.86 -6.99
N GLN A 37 -3.89 22.17 -8.02
CA GLN A 37 -3.01 21.01 -7.84
C GLN A 37 -1.64 21.41 -7.29
N ARG A 38 -1.06 22.50 -7.82
CA ARG A 38 0.25 23.01 -7.34
C ARG A 38 0.17 23.50 -5.90
N GLU A 39 -0.89 24.20 -5.54
CA GLU A 39 -1.11 24.67 -4.17
C GLU A 39 -1.24 23.50 -3.19
N LYS A 40 -2.07 22.50 -3.53
CA LYS A 40 -2.19 21.27 -2.73
C LYS A 40 -0.87 20.51 -2.60
N PHE A 41 -0.08 20.46 -3.67
CA PHE A 41 1.24 19.83 -3.62
C PHE A 41 2.17 20.57 -2.65
N ASN A 42 2.16 21.90 -2.66
CA ASN A 42 2.94 22.69 -1.71
C ASN A 42 2.48 22.47 -0.27
N GLU A 43 1.17 22.49 -0.01
CA GLU A 43 0.58 22.21 1.30
C GLU A 43 0.99 20.83 1.82
N LEU A 44 0.94 19.80 0.97
CA LEU A 44 1.38 18.46 1.34
C LEU A 44 2.87 18.38 1.68
N ASN A 45 3.73 19.13 0.97
CA ASN A 45 5.15 19.19 1.29
C ASN A 45 5.43 19.91 2.62
N GLU A 46 4.68 20.97 2.90
CA GLU A 46 4.78 21.69 4.19
C GLU A 46 4.36 20.76 5.34
N LEU A 47 3.23 20.08 5.20
CA LEU A 47 2.78 19.07 6.16
C LEU A 47 3.78 17.92 6.33
N GLU A 48 4.42 17.47 5.26
CA GLU A 48 5.47 16.46 5.34
C GLU A 48 6.68 16.98 6.12
N ALA A 49 7.12 18.21 5.85
CA ALA A 49 8.24 18.84 6.56
C ALA A 49 7.96 18.95 8.06
N ASP A 50 6.75 19.36 8.45
CA ASP A 50 6.34 19.46 9.84
C ASP A 50 6.31 18.10 10.54
N ARG A 51 5.80 17.07 9.85
CA ARG A 51 5.80 15.68 10.37
C ARG A 51 7.21 15.15 10.56
N ILE A 52 8.10 15.39 9.59
CA ILE A 52 9.51 14.99 9.70
C ILE A 52 10.18 15.71 10.88
N HIS A 53 9.91 17.01 11.04
CA HIS A 53 10.45 17.80 12.13
C HIS A 53 10.01 17.23 13.49
N ASP A 54 8.71 17.02 13.69
CA ASP A 54 8.17 16.43 14.92
C ASP A 54 8.74 15.03 15.20
N GLY A 55 8.80 14.16 14.18
CA GLY A 55 9.33 12.81 14.30
C GLY A 55 10.83 12.75 14.65
N LEU A 56 11.60 13.77 14.27
CA LEU A 56 13.02 13.88 14.61
C LEU A 56 13.26 14.51 15.98
N GLU A 57 12.42 15.46 16.40
CA GLU A 57 12.51 16.09 17.73
C GLU A 57 12.01 15.16 18.84
N ASN A 58 10.91 14.43 18.58
CA ASN A 58 10.21 13.60 19.57
C ASN A 58 10.14 12.11 19.15
N PRO A 59 11.27 11.43 18.90
CA PRO A 59 11.29 10.12 18.26
C PRO A 59 10.65 8.98 19.08
N GLN A 60 10.43 9.16 20.39
CA GLN A 60 9.81 8.13 21.24
C GLN A 60 8.29 8.27 21.32
N ASP A 61 7.77 9.49 21.17
CA ASP A 61 6.36 9.81 21.43
C ASP A 61 5.60 10.24 20.17
N SER A 62 6.31 10.66 19.12
CA SER A 62 5.70 11.10 17.86
C SER A 62 5.17 9.93 17.03
N ASP A 63 3.96 10.10 16.51
CA ASP A 63 3.35 9.26 15.48
C ASP A 63 4.18 9.22 14.18
N TRP A 64 4.99 10.25 13.95
CA TRP A 64 5.82 10.45 12.75
C TRP A 64 7.29 10.06 12.96
N SER A 65 7.60 9.27 13.98
CA SER A 65 8.97 8.80 14.22
C SER A 65 9.51 7.93 13.05
N LEU A 66 10.80 8.10 12.73
CA LEU A 66 11.54 7.38 11.69
C LEU A 66 12.72 6.58 12.24
N THR A 67 12.72 6.31 13.54
CA THR A 67 13.87 5.75 14.27
C THR A 67 14.35 4.45 13.65
N GLU A 68 13.46 3.49 13.37
CA GLU A 68 13.85 2.21 12.79
C GLU A 68 14.35 2.33 11.36
N ALA A 69 13.69 3.16 10.55
CA ALA A 69 14.06 3.36 9.15
C ALA A 69 15.44 4.04 9.00
N MET A 70 15.80 4.91 9.94
CA MET A 70 17.07 5.66 9.93
C MET A 70 18.25 4.92 10.60
N LYS A 71 18.00 3.81 11.31
CA LYS A 71 19.07 2.97 11.87
C LYS A 71 20.08 2.58 10.81
N ARG A 72 21.37 2.67 11.14
CA ARG A 72 22.49 2.37 10.22
C ARG A 72 22.37 0.99 9.58
N ILE A 73 21.92 0.00 10.35
CA ILE A 73 21.73 -1.40 9.91
C ILE A 73 20.61 -1.58 8.86
N ASN A 74 19.67 -0.63 8.79
CA ASN A 74 18.51 -0.69 7.90
C ASN A 74 18.67 0.17 6.65
N ARG A 75 19.70 1.04 6.58
CA ARG A 75 19.91 1.95 5.43
C ARG A 75 19.99 1.23 4.09
N ASN A 76 20.69 0.09 4.04
CA ASN A 76 20.83 -0.72 2.81
C ASN A 76 19.57 -1.55 2.49
N ARG A 77 18.51 -1.44 3.29
CA ARG A 77 17.21 -2.09 3.05
C ARG A 77 16.20 -1.12 2.43
N ASN A 78 16.53 0.17 2.37
CA ASN A 78 15.74 1.21 1.73
C ASN A 78 16.24 1.45 0.30
N ARG A 79 15.33 1.48 -0.66
CA ARG A 79 15.65 1.74 -2.07
C ARG A 79 16.05 3.19 -2.30
N TYR A 80 15.42 4.11 -1.58
CA TYR A 80 15.66 5.54 -1.65
C TYR A 80 16.01 6.08 -0.27
N SER A 81 16.88 7.10 -0.21
CA SER A 81 17.34 7.71 1.03
C SER A 81 16.37 8.72 1.65
N ASN A 82 15.25 8.95 0.99
CA ASN A 82 14.23 9.94 1.36
C ASN A 82 12.81 9.34 1.36
N VAL A 83 12.68 8.02 1.26
CA VAL A 83 11.37 7.34 1.30
C VAL A 83 11.41 6.27 2.37
N PHE A 84 10.76 6.54 3.49
CA PHE A 84 10.80 5.71 4.70
C PHE A 84 9.40 5.45 5.25
N PRO A 85 9.16 4.29 5.87
CA PRO A 85 7.93 4.06 6.63
C PRO A 85 8.03 4.73 8.00
N TRP A 86 6.92 5.28 8.50
CA TRP A 86 6.80 5.73 9.88
C TRP A 86 6.81 4.55 10.85
N ASP A 87 7.42 4.70 12.01
CA ASP A 87 7.57 3.62 13.00
C ASP A 87 6.22 3.10 13.51
N GLN A 88 5.20 3.95 13.59
CA GLN A 88 3.86 3.60 14.04
C GLN A 88 3.11 2.70 13.04
N THR A 89 3.29 2.94 11.74
CA THR A 89 2.52 2.26 10.68
C THR A 89 3.33 1.23 9.90
N ARG A 90 4.64 1.15 10.12
CA ARG A 90 5.50 0.18 9.43
C ARG A 90 5.07 -1.26 9.68
N VAL A 91 5.27 -2.10 8.68
CA VAL A 91 5.16 -3.54 8.84
C VAL A 91 6.37 -4.05 9.64
N LYS A 92 6.11 -4.86 10.67
CA LYS A 92 7.12 -5.53 11.48
C LYS A 92 7.09 -7.02 11.16
N LEU A 93 8.21 -7.59 10.72
CA LEU A 93 8.29 -9.02 10.41
C LEU A 93 8.33 -9.84 11.70
N PRO A 94 7.63 -10.99 11.76
CA PRO A 94 7.64 -11.85 12.94
C PRO A 94 8.98 -12.61 13.01
N VAL A 95 9.98 -12.01 13.63
CA VAL A 95 11.28 -12.63 13.91
C VAL A 95 11.36 -13.04 15.38
N LYS A 96 11.93 -14.21 15.67
CA LYS A 96 12.02 -14.74 17.05
C LYS A 96 13.08 -14.05 17.91
N ASP A 97 14.12 -13.53 17.28
CA ASP A 97 15.24 -12.85 17.93
C ASP A 97 15.54 -11.57 17.16
N THR A 98 15.06 -10.44 17.68
CA THR A 98 15.22 -9.11 17.09
C THR A 98 16.62 -8.53 17.28
N GLU A 99 17.44 -9.10 18.16
CA GLU A 99 18.83 -8.66 18.37
C GLU A 99 19.74 -9.20 17.26
N ILE A 100 19.47 -10.44 16.82
CA ILE A 100 20.21 -11.11 15.75
C ILE A 100 19.58 -10.86 14.38
N HIS A 101 18.25 -10.86 14.29
CA HIS A 101 17.51 -10.74 13.04
C HIS A 101 16.71 -9.44 12.97
N SER A 102 16.76 -8.77 11.83
CA SER A 102 16.03 -7.52 11.61
C SER A 102 14.56 -7.81 11.28
N ASP A 103 13.65 -7.20 12.04
CA ASP A 103 12.20 -7.19 11.76
C ASP A 103 11.83 -6.17 10.67
N TYR A 104 12.81 -5.41 10.16
CA TYR A 104 12.60 -4.24 9.32
C TYR A 104 12.38 -4.60 7.86
N ILE A 105 11.29 -4.06 7.31
CA ILE A 105 11.01 -3.95 5.88
C ILE A 105 10.47 -2.55 5.59
N ASN A 106 10.85 -1.94 4.46
CA ASN A 106 10.30 -0.66 4.02
C ASN A 106 8.90 -0.88 3.41
N ALA A 107 7.92 -0.95 4.31
CA ALA A 107 6.51 -1.15 4.02
C ALA A 107 5.66 -0.53 5.14
N SER A 108 4.54 0.08 4.76
CA SER A 108 3.58 0.72 5.67
C SER A 108 2.20 0.15 5.48
N ARG A 109 1.47 -0.04 6.58
CA ARG A 109 0.05 -0.33 6.57
C ARG A 109 -0.72 0.94 6.22
N VAL A 110 -1.52 0.88 5.15
CA VAL A 110 -2.36 1.98 4.69
C VAL A 110 -3.81 1.58 4.92
N ARG A 111 -4.49 2.34 5.77
CA ARG A 111 -5.94 2.25 5.96
C ARG A 111 -6.59 3.29 5.05
N LEU A 112 -7.51 2.87 4.18
CA LEU A 112 -8.31 3.80 3.39
C LEU A 112 -9.62 4.04 4.12
N GLY A 113 -9.87 5.28 4.53
CA GLY A 113 -11.23 5.71 4.85
C GLY A 113 -12.03 5.79 3.55
N LEU A 114 -13.00 4.90 3.37
CA LEU A 114 -13.90 4.98 2.22
C LEU A 114 -14.98 6.02 2.54
N HIS A 115 -14.87 7.21 1.94
CA HIS A 115 -15.99 8.13 1.85
C HIS A 115 -16.90 7.66 0.72
N VAL A 116 -18.15 7.31 1.03
CA VAL A 116 -19.19 7.05 0.03
C VAL A 116 -20.21 8.18 0.16
N ASP A 117 -20.42 8.93 -0.92
CA ASP A 117 -21.44 9.97 -1.06
C ASP A 117 -21.47 11.02 0.08
N ASP A 118 -20.31 11.64 0.36
CA ASP A 118 -20.11 12.73 1.35
C ASP A 118 -20.57 12.40 2.78
N LYS A 119 -20.80 11.12 3.07
CA LYS A 119 -20.97 10.62 4.43
C LYS A 119 -19.69 9.89 4.79
N GLU A 120 -19.10 10.28 5.92
CA GLU A 120 -18.23 9.37 6.64
C GLU A 120 -19.08 8.16 6.97
N ILE A 121 -18.91 7.10 6.17
CA ILE A 121 -19.32 5.79 6.63
C ILE A 121 -18.26 5.43 7.66
N GLU A 122 -18.52 5.88 8.89
CA GLU A 122 -17.96 5.33 10.12
C GLU A 122 -18.51 3.90 10.30
N GLU A 123 -18.52 3.09 9.22
CA GLU A 123 -18.62 1.64 9.33
C GLU A 123 -17.44 1.33 10.22
N GLN A 124 -17.79 0.91 11.44
CA GLN A 124 -16.87 0.44 12.45
C GLN A 124 -15.75 -0.27 11.71
N ILE A 125 -14.59 0.39 11.69
CA ILE A 125 -13.38 -0.12 11.06
C ILE A 125 -13.01 -1.32 11.93
N ASP A 126 -13.65 -2.45 11.63
CA ASP A 126 -13.34 -3.74 12.20
C ASP A 126 -11.85 -3.99 11.91
N ASP A 127 -11.24 -4.82 12.74
CA ASP A 127 -9.89 -5.33 12.51
C ASP A 127 -9.79 -6.08 11.16
N ASN A 128 -10.94 -6.39 10.52
CA ASN A 128 -11.11 -6.90 9.16
C ASN A 128 -11.22 -5.85 8.04
N SER A 129 -11.10 -4.56 8.32
CA SER A 129 -11.07 -3.51 7.28
C SER A 129 -9.92 -3.75 6.28
N ILE A 130 -10.18 -3.52 4.98
CA ILE A 130 -9.19 -3.74 3.92
C ILE A 130 -7.98 -2.84 4.17
N GLN A 131 -6.89 -3.44 4.66
CA GLN A 131 -5.62 -2.78 4.90
C GLN A 131 -4.71 -3.04 3.71
N TYR A 132 -4.31 -1.96 3.03
CA TYR A 132 -3.32 -2.03 1.98
C TYR A 132 -1.92 -2.01 2.60
N ILE A 133 -0.96 -2.58 1.90
CA ILE A 133 0.46 -2.45 2.25
C ILE A 133 1.13 -1.68 1.12
N ALA A 134 1.51 -0.44 1.41
CA ALA A 134 2.39 0.31 0.54
C ALA A 134 3.82 -0.11 0.84
N CYS A 135 4.55 -0.62 -0.14
CA CYS A 135 5.93 -1.06 0.05
C CYS A 135 6.79 -0.70 -1.15
N GLN A 136 8.10 -0.57 -0.92
CA GLN A 136 9.05 -0.40 -2.01
C GLN A 136 9.18 -1.70 -2.83
N GLY A 137 9.60 -1.58 -4.09
CA GLY A 137 10.04 -2.75 -4.85
C GLY A 137 11.23 -3.45 -4.14
N PRO A 138 11.21 -4.78 -3.97
CA PRO A 138 12.24 -5.50 -3.21
C PRO A 138 13.63 -5.31 -3.82
N LEU A 139 14.63 -5.14 -2.97
CA LEU A 139 16.05 -5.10 -3.33
C LEU A 139 16.60 -6.53 -3.31
N PRO A 140 17.76 -6.82 -3.96
CA PRO A 140 18.36 -8.14 -3.92
C PRO A 140 18.51 -8.71 -2.50
N ASN A 141 18.89 -7.86 -1.53
CA ASN A 141 19.06 -8.20 -0.11
C ASN A 141 17.77 -8.16 0.71
N THR A 142 16.64 -7.70 0.16
CA THR A 142 15.34 -7.66 0.87
C THR A 142 14.27 -8.58 0.29
N THR A 143 14.59 -9.35 -0.76
CA THR A 143 13.68 -10.34 -1.37
C THR A 143 13.08 -11.31 -0.35
N ASN A 144 13.89 -11.85 0.57
CA ASN A 144 13.40 -12.77 1.59
C ASN A 144 12.48 -12.07 2.61
N HIS A 145 12.81 -10.84 3.00
CA HIS A 145 11.95 -10.03 3.88
C HIS A 145 10.59 -9.76 3.24
N PHE A 146 10.58 -9.46 1.93
CA PHE A 146 9.35 -9.24 1.16
C PHE A 146 8.46 -10.49 1.13
N TRP A 147 9.01 -11.65 0.79
CA TRP A 147 8.20 -12.88 0.77
C TRP A 147 7.74 -13.31 2.17
N SER A 148 8.57 -13.12 3.20
CA SER A 148 8.15 -13.31 4.59
C SER A 148 6.99 -12.40 4.96
N MET A 149 7.00 -11.14 4.54
CA MET A 149 5.87 -10.22 4.73
C MET A 149 4.60 -10.76 4.06
N CYS A 150 4.67 -11.10 2.77
CA CYS A 150 3.52 -11.59 2.02
C CYS A 150 2.92 -12.86 2.62
N PHE A 151 3.78 -13.80 3.03
CA PHE A 151 3.35 -15.05 3.65
C PHE A 151 2.66 -14.82 4.99
N ASN A 152 3.26 -14.02 5.89
CA ASN A 152 2.72 -13.81 7.24
C ASN A 152 1.46 -12.94 7.25
N LEU A 153 1.31 -12.03 6.28
CA LEU A 153 0.13 -11.16 6.17
C LEU A 153 -0.94 -11.73 5.24
N SER A 154 -0.78 -12.96 4.75
CA SER A 154 -1.72 -13.63 3.84
C SER A 154 -2.14 -12.72 2.68
N VAL A 155 -1.15 -12.11 2.00
CA VAL A 155 -1.42 -11.18 0.91
C VAL A 155 -1.97 -11.94 -0.30
N ASP A 156 -3.26 -11.71 -0.59
CA ASP A 156 -3.96 -12.38 -1.71
C ASP A 156 -3.69 -11.73 -3.08
N VAL A 157 -3.50 -10.40 -3.10
CA VAL A 157 -3.33 -9.62 -4.33
C VAL A 157 -2.07 -8.77 -4.23
N LEU A 158 -1.16 -8.95 -5.19
CA LEU A 158 0.01 -8.12 -5.37
C LEU A 158 -0.15 -7.26 -6.63
N LEU A 159 -0.15 -5.94 -6.45
CA LEU A 159 -0.15 -4.98 -7.54
C LEU A 159 1.26 -4.44 -7.75
N LEU A 160 1.81 -4.69 -8.93
CA LEU A 160 3.12 -4.18 -9.35
C LEU A 160 2.92 -3.09 -10.39
N GLN A 161 3.17 -1.84 -10.01
CA GLN A 161 3.18 -0.74 -10.96
C GLN A 161 4.54 -0.74 -11.67
N GLN A 162 4.54 -1.10 -12.96
CA GLN A 162 5.69 -0.92 -13.83
C GLN A 162 5.65 0.48 -14.43
N HIS A 163 6.83 1.10 -14.51
CA HIS A 163 7.00 2.46 -15.04
C HIS A 163 7.32 2.44 -16.53
#